data_AF-A0A3B0Y4C5-F1
#
_entry.id   AF-A0A3B0Y4C5-F1
#
_cell.length_a   1.000
_cell.length_b   1.000
_cell.length_c   1.000
_cell.angle_alpha   90.00
_cell.angle_beta   90.00
_cell.angle_gamma   90.00
#
_symmetry.space_group_name_H-M   'P 1'
#
loop_
_entity.id
_entity.type
_entity.pdbx_description
1 polymer ?
#
loop_
_entity_poly.entity_id
_entity_poly.type
_entity_poly.pdbx_seq_one_letter_code
_entity_poly.pdbx_strand_id
1 'polypeptide(L)'
;MWYRLIALVVLLSNTSCTFMEPVTLAKSVNEDDGVGGTGHTHKPDIYFSGHISAFGSIFVNQARIHYNASTILKVDGSTSSAYKLTLGDNVDVLAYSRTSIKGSYIHVIHEVAGVVTQRDKKSNTFTILKQTIKLSDKNMPLPKIGQWLKVSGYTDNNFLIHATNLKHQAHHQYLLSGYPHSKQGQTYIRNIRIINQAAIPNNSNDYMIVTGHFAKNNFVIKQVRSIKNIKHHQSIKKFFIRGYIRKMIDDTFTLGRLGLTVPKQYAQQQLGKLLTIKASRISREKFDISIYKYHSKNEHSPSGNINNGEVPTINREAPEISREAPEIDRSAIEERGDGRFRP
;
A
#
# COMPACT_ATOMS: atom_id res chain seq x y z
N MET A 1 26.33 -61.55 46.72
CA MET A 1 27.25 -60.58 46.11
C MET A 1 26.97 -60.57 44.61
N TRP A 2 26.46 -59.44 44.11
CA TRP A 2 26.40 -59.01 42.70
C TRP A 2 25.37 -59.59 41.70
N TYR A 3 24.41 -58.69 41.41
CA TYR A 3 23.51 -58.48 40.26
C TYR A 3 23.87 -59.08 38.89
N ARG A 4 22.82 -59.46 38.12
CA ARG A 4 22.49 -58.78 36.86
C ARG A 4 21.04 -59.00 36.38
N LEU A 5 20.35 -57.86 36.32
CA LEU A 5 19.11 -57.58 35.60
C LEU A 5 19.35 -57.73 34.07
N ILE A 6 18.43 -58.35 33.34
CA ILE A 6 18.30 -58.14 31.89
C ILE A 6 16.86 -57.68 31.64
N ALA A 7 16.74 -56.40 31.29
CA ALA A 7 15.52 -55.76 30.85
C ALA A 7 15.28 -56.07 29.37
N LEU A 8 14.08 -56.55 29.06
CA LEU A 8 13.60 -56.77 27.69
C LEU A 8 12.98 -55.46 27.19
N VAL A 9 13.71 -54.72 26.35
CA VAL A 9 13.21 -53.51 25.68
C VAL A 9 12.60 -53.91 24.33
N VAL A 10 11.28 -53.79 24.22
CA VAL A 10 10.53 -53.98 22.98
C VAL A 10 10.59 -52.66 22.18
N LEU A 11 11.32 -52.68 21.06
CA LEU A 11 11.32 -51.61 20.06
C LEU A 11 10.15 -51.84 19.08
N LEU A 12 9.10 -51.03 19.20
CA LEU A 12 8.07 -50.88 18.17
C LEU A 12 8.49 -49.75 17.22
N SER A 13 8.90 -50.12 16.02
CA SER A 13 9.15 -49.20 14.90
C SER A 13 7.83 -48.80 14.25
N ASN A 14 7.32 -47.61 14.58
CA ASN A 14 6.26 -46.96 13.82
C ASN A 14 6.87 -46.32 12.56
N THR A 15 6.86 -47.04 11.45
CA THR A 15 7.07 -46.47 10.11
C THR A 15 5.76 -45.83 9.64
N SER A 16 5.56 -44.56 9.98
CA SER A 16 4.58 -43.72 9.28
C SER A 16 5.30 -43.00 8.14
N CYS A 17 5.14 -43.53 6.93
CA CYS A 17 5.57 -42.86 5.71
C CYS A 17 4.53 -41.77 5.39
N THR A 18 4.77 -40.56 5.86
CA THR A 18 4.05 -39.38 5.36
C THR A 18 4.68 -38.96 4.04
N PHE A 19 4.02 -39.29 2.93
CA PHE A 19 4.27 -38.65 1.65
C PHE A 19 3.91 -37.16 1.78
N MET A 20 4.87 -36.33 2.17
CA MET A 20 4.84 -34.90 1.91
C MET A 20 5.21 -34.70 0.44
N GLU A 21 4.20 -34.46 -0.40
CA GLU A 21 4.46 -33.91 -1.73
C GLU A 21 5.14 -32.55 -1.55
N PRO A 22 6.27 -32.30 -2.22
CA PRO A 22 6.87 -30.97 -2.25
C PRO A 22 5.93 -30.06 -3.05
N VAL A 23 5.18 -29.20 -2.34
CA VAL A 23 4.53 -28.04 -2.96
C VAL A 23 5.65 -27.22 -3.57
N THR A 24 5.76 -27.29 -4.90
CA THR A 24 6.70 -26.52 -5.68
C THR A 24 6.31 -25.06 -5.51
N LEU A 25 7.00 -24.36 -4.61
CA LEU A 25 6.86 -22.92 -4.44
C LEU A 25 7.32 -22.31 -5.76
N ALA A 26 6.36 -21.82 -6.56
CA ALA A 26 6.68 -21.03 -7.73
C ALA A 26 7.54 -19.86 -7.24
N LYS A 27 8.82 -19.91 -7.60
CA LYS A 27 9.80 -18.83 -7.48
C LYS A 27 9.08 -17.53 -7.81
N SER A 28 9.13 -16.56 -6.90
CA SER A 28 8.57 -15.23 -7.16
C SER A 28 9.10 -14.81 -8.53
N VAL A 29 8.19 -14.70 -9.49
CA VAL A 29 8.49 -13.98 -10.71
C VAL A 29 8.70 -12.56 -10.24
N ASN A 30 9.97 -12.23 -9.97
CA ASN A 30 10.45 -10.88 -10.09
C ASN A 30 10.27 -10.57 -11.57
N GLU A 31 9.04 -10.26 -11.95
CA GLU A 31 8.76 -9.45 -13.12
C GLU A 31 9.53 -8.17 -12.82
N ASP A 32 10.73 -8.11 -13.39
CA ASP A 32 11.49 -6.90 -13.60
C ASP A 32 10.60 -5.99 -14.45
N ASP A 33 9.60 -5.39 -13.81
CA ASP A 33 8.72 -4.38 -14.35
C ASP A 33 9.51 -3.07 -14.42
N GLY A 34 10.66 -3.13 -15.11
CA GLY A 34 11.40 -1.98 -15.53
C GLY A 34 10.42 -1.04 -16.23
N VAL A 35 10.20 0.14 -15.65
CA VAL A 35 9.59 1.30 -16.32
C VAL A 35 10.62 1.88 -17.32
N GLY A 36 11.31 1.01 -18.05
CA GLY A 36 12.44 1.33 -18.89
C GLY A 36 12.36 0.53 -20.17
N GLY A 37 12.11 1.23 -21.28
CA GLY A 37 12.31 0.67 -22.61
C GLY A 37 11.06 0.61 -23.49
N THR A 38 10.38 1.72 -23.71
CA THR A 38 9.71 1.95 -25.00
C THR A 38 10.02 3.37 -25.44
N GLY A 39 10.58 3.51 -26.65
CA GLY A 39 11.10 4.76 -27.19
C GLY A 39 10.02 5.85 -27.26
N HIS A 40 10.40 7.04 -26.78
CA HIS A 40 9.68 8.31 -26.85
C HIS A 40 8.38 8.43 -26.04
N THR A 41 8.46 8.66 -24.73
CA THR A 41 7.32 9.20 -23.96
C THR A 41 7.81 9.89 -22.68
N HIS A 42 7.23 11.03 -22.34
CA HIS A 42 7.66 11.85 -21.20
C HIS A 42 7.72 11.05 -19.89
N LYS A 43 8.83 11.18 -19.15
CA LYS A 43 8.97 10.55 -17.83
C LYS A 43 7.88 11.13 -16.91
N PRO A 44 7.09 10.29 -16.22
CA PRO A 44 6.06 10.79 -15.31
C PRO A 44 6.73 11.59 -14.19
N ASP A 45 6.16 12.74 -13.86
CA ASP A 45 6.63 13.63 -12.80
C ASP A 45 5.57 13.89 -11.71
N ILE A 46 4.36 13.36 -11.91
CA ILE A 46 3.22 13.48 -10.99
C ILE A 46 2.68 12.10 -10.64
N TYR A 47 2.36 11.89 -9.37
CA TYR A 47 1.64 10.71 -8.87
C TYR A 47 0.32 11.12 -8.21
N PHE A 48 -0.74 10.38 -8.51
CA PHE A 48 -2.03 10.48 -7.84
C PHE A 48 -2.36 9.15 -7.15
N SER A 49 -2.93 9.22 -5.95
CA SER A 49 -3.58 8.09 -5.28
C SER A 49 -4.93 8.54 -4.75
N GLY A 50 -6.01 7.95 -5.24
CA GLY A 50 -7.37 8.37 -4.90
C GLY A 50 -8.43 7.58 -5.66
N HIS A 51 -9.72 7.89 -5.45
CA HIS A 51 -10.78 7.28 -6.24
C HIS A 51 -11.14 8.13 -7.46
N ILE A 52 -11.70 7.48 -8.49
CA ILE A 52 -12.28 8.14 -9.65
C ILE A 52 -13.62 8.77 -9.25
N SER A 53 -13.75 10.09 -9.39
CA SER A 53 -14.98 10.83 -9.01
C SER A 53 -15.85 11.30 -10.19
N ALA A 54 -15.33 11.30 -11.42
CA ALA A 54 -16.07 11.69 -12.64
C ALA A 54 -15.42 11.13 -13.94
N PHE A 55 -16.15 11.23 -15.06
CA PHE A 55 -15.81 10.70 -16.40
C PHE A 55 -15.79 11.75 -17.53
N GLY A 56 -15.37 11.34 -18.74
CA GLY A 56 -14.98 12.18 -19.89
C GLY A 56 -13.45 12.37 -19.97
N SER A 57 -12.84 12.38 -18.81
CA SER A 57 -11.48 11.95 -18.46
C SER A 57 -11.61 11.44 -17.02
N ILE A 58 -10.66 10.72 -16.44
CA ILE A 58 -10.82 10.37 -15.02
C ILE A 58 -10.52 11.59 -14.15
N PHE A 59 -11.34 11.81 -13.14
CA PHE A 59 -11.05 12.80 -12.10
C PHE A 59 -10.55 12.09 -10.85
N VAL A 60 -9.31 12.36 -10.46
CA VAL A 60 -8.69 11.79 -9.25
C VAL A 60 -8.18 12.95 -8.41
N ASN A 61 -8.63 13.05 -7.17
CA ASN A 61 -8.31 14.16 -6.28
C ASN A 61 -8.56 15.55 -6.94
N GLN A 62 -9.67 15.67 -7.68
CA GLN A 62 -10.10 16.85 -8.46
C GLN A 62 -9.25 17.16 -9.71
N ALA A 63 -8.14 16.45 -9.94
CA ALA A 63 -7.38 16.61 -11.17
C ALA A 63 -8.04 15.83 -12.31
N ARG A 64 -8.28 16.51 -13.43
CA ARG A 64 -8.69 15.89 -14.69
C ARG A 64 -7.48 15.23 -15.34
N ILE A 65 -7.50 13.91 -15.49
CA ILE A 65 -6.40 13.13 -16.07
C ILE A 65 -6.87 12.47 -17.36
N HIS A 66 -6.26 12.87 -18.48
CA HIS A 66 -6.48 12.24 -19.77
C HIS A 66 -5.73 10.91 -19.85
N TYR A 67 -6.35 9.89 -20.41
CA TYR A 67 -5.74 8.58 -20.66
C TYR A 67 -6.21 8.07 -22.02
N ASN A 68 -5.45 7.18 -22.64
CA ASN A 68 -5.73 6.65 -23.97
C ASN A 68 -5.29 5.18 -24.08
N ALA A 69 -5.33 4.61 -25.29
CA ALA A 69 -4.94 3.22 -25.54
C ALA A 69 -3.47 2.89 -25.20
N SER A 70 -2.58 3.90 -25.14
CA SER A 70 -1.18 3.72 -24.72
C SER A 70 -0.98 3.78 -23.20
N THR A 71 -1.99 4.18 -22.43
CA THR A 71 -1.91 4.20 -20.97
C THR A 71 -1.91 2.76 -20.45
N ILE A 72 -0.86 2.37 -19.72
CA ILE A 72 -0.77 1.04 -19.12
C ILE A 72 -1.81 0.93 -18.01
N LEU A 73 -2.66 -0.10 -18.06
CA LEU A 73 -3.67 -0.37 -17.04
C LEU A 73 -3.36 -1.69 -16.32
N LYS A 74 -3.13 -1.61 -15.01
CA LYS A 74 -3.04 -2.76 -14.11
C LYS A 74 -4.24 -2.81 -13.17
N VAL A 75 -4.70 -4.02 -12.86
CA VAL A 75 -5.75 -4.29 -11.87
C VAL A 75 -5.21 -5.31 -10.90
N ASP A 76 -5.15 -4.94 -9.63
CA ASP A 76 -4.60 -5.79 -8.57
C ASP A 76 -3.18 -6.31 -8.89
N GLY A 77 -2.41 -5.52 -9.65
CA GLY A 77 -1.03 -5.82 -10.05
C GLY A 77 -0.90 -6.65 -11.34
N SER A 78 -2.01 -7.04 -11.97
CA SER A 78 -2.00 -7.76 -13.26
C SER A 78 -2.39 -6.81 -14.39
N THR A 79 -1.68 -6.85 -15.52
CA THR A 79 -2.03 -6.06 -16.71
C THR A 79 -3.41 -6.45 -17.23
N SER A 80 -4.24 -5.46 -17.57
CA SER A 80 -5.60 -5.71 -18.04
C SER A 80 -6.03 -4.66 -19.06
N SER A 81 -6.22 -5.08 -20.30
CA SER A 81 -6.80 -4.26 -21.38
C SER A 81 -8.34 -4.22 -21.34
N ALA A 82 -8.98 -5.23 -20.74
CA ALA A 82 -10.44 -5.39 -20.71
C ALA A 82 -11.13 -4.70 -19.51
N TYR A 83 -10.37 -4.08 -18.60
CA TYR A 83 -10.97 -3.53 -17.38
C TYR A 83 -11.60 -2.18 -17.65
N LYS A 84 -12.91 -2.09 -17.37
CA LYS A 84 -13.64 -0.82 -17.43
C LYS A 84 -13.51 -0.11 -16.09
N LEU A 85 -12.82 1.03 -16.11
CA LEU A 85 -12.79 1.98 -14.99
C LEU A 85 -14.22 2.44 -14.68
N THR A 86 -14.56 2.53 -13.40
CA THR A 86 -15.86 3.01 -12.90
C THR A 86 -15.69 4.06 -11.80
N LEU A 87 -16.75 4.82 -11.53
CA LEU A 87 -16.76 5.75 -10.40
C LEU A 87 -16.49 4.99 -9.10
N GLY A 88 -15.71 5.61 -8.22
CA GLY A 88 -15.31 5.06 -6.94
C GLY A 88 -14.17 4.04 -7.00
N ASP A 89 -13.67 3.65 -8.18
CA ASP A 89 -12.47 2.81 -8.28
C ASP A 89 -11.29 3.53 -7.65
N ASN A 90 -10.61 2.87 -6.70
CA ASN A 90 -9.38 3.39 -6.11
C ASN A 90 -8.20 3.11 -7.03
N VAL A 91 -7.53 4.16 -7.45
CA VAL A 91 -6.46 4.13 -8.43
C VAL A 91 -5.20 4.81 -7.93
N ASP A 92 -4.07 4.25 -8.36
CA ASP A 92 -2.79 4.92 -8.37
C ASP A 92 -2.46 5.29 -9.82
N VAL A 93 -2.06 6.54 -10.08
CA VAL A 93 -1.82 7.06 -11.43
C VAL A 93 -0.45 7.70 -11.51
N LEU A 94 0.36 7.30 -12.49
CA LEU A 94 1.55 8.03 -12.91
C LEU A 94 1.17 8.92 -14.08
N ALA A 95 1.52 10.19 -13.98
CA ALA A 95 1.14 11.20 -14.94
C ALA A 95 2.28 12.19 -15.20
N TYR A 96 2.13 12.93 -16.29
CA TYR A 96 2.96 14.07 -16.62
C TYR A 96 2.09 15.26 -17.05
N SER A 97 2.58 16.48 -16.83
CA SER A 97 1.88 17.71 -17.23
C SER A 97 2.64 18.43 -18.33
N ARG A 98 1.93 18.75 -19.42
CA ARG A 98 2.36 19.75 -20.41
C ARG A 98 1.28 20.82 -20.50
N THR A 99 0.42 20.75 -21.52
CA THR A 99 -0.80 21.57 -21.64
C THR A 99 -1.98 21.01 -20.84
N SER A 100 -1.97 19.69 -20.59
CA SER A 100 -2.94 18.96 -19.78
C SER A 100 -2.24 17.83 -19.04
N ILE A 101 -2.89 17.31 -17.99
CA ILE A 101 -2.38 16.16 -17.23
C ILE A 101 -2.73 14.88 -17.98
N LYS A 102 -1.72 14.09 -18.34
CA LYS A 102 -1.87 12.82 -19.07
C LYS A 102 -1.32 11.67 -18.23
N GLY A 103 -2.12 10.62 -18.07
CA GLY A 103 -1.72 9.39 -17.38
C GLY A 103 -0.94 8.45 -18.31
N SER A 104 0.26 8.05 -17.88
CA SER A 104 1.03 6.99 -18.56
C SER A 104 0.75 5.61 -17.98
N TYR A 105 0.33 5.55 -16.71
CA TYR A 105 0.04 4.30 -16.00
C TYR A 105 -1.10 4.52 -15.01
N ILE A 106 -2.03 3.57 -14.96
CA ILE A 106 -3.15 3.51 -14.01
C ILE A 106 -3.15 2.12 -13.37
N HIS A 107 -3.19 2.08 -12.05
CA HIS A 107 -3.32 0.85 -11.28
C HIS A 107 -4.55 0.89 -10.39
N VAL A 108 -5.54 0.07 -10.73
CA VAL A 108 -6.73 -0.13 -9.91
C VAL A 108 -6.42 -1.13 -8.82
N ILE A 109 -6.72 -0.77 -7.57
CA ILE A 109 -6.37 -1.55 -6.39
C ILE A 109 -7.63 -1.74 -5.56
N HIS A 110 -7.94 -3.00 -5.27
CA HIS A 110 -9.01 -3.36 -4.35
C HIS A 110 -8.45 -3.63 -2.95
N GLU A 111 -9.19 -3.25 -1.91
CA GLU A 111 -8.80 -3.45 -0.51
C GLU A 111 -9.03 -4.91 -0.08
N VAL A 112 -10.11 -5.53 -0.58
CA VAL A 112 -10.47 -6.92 -0.29
C VAL A 112 -11.36 -7.49 -1.41
N ALA A 113 -11.26 -8.81 -1.66
CA ALA A 113 -12.22 -9.56 -2.46
C ALA A 113 -12.59 -10.89 -1.80
N GLY A 114 -13.87 -11.24 -1.85
CA GLY A 114 -14.39 -12.47 -1.25
C GLY A 114 -15.92 -12.49 -1.12
N VAL A 115 -16.41 -13.50 -0.40
CA VAL A 115 -17.83 -13.65 -0.07
C VAL A 115 -18.21 -12.72 1.09
N VAL A 116 -19.37 -12.08 0.97
CA VAL A 116 -20.01 -11.36 2.07
C VAL A 116 -20.54 -12.37 3.11
N THR A 117 -20.01 -12.32 4.33
CA THR A 117 -20.36 -13.26 5.40
C THR A 117 -21.33 -12.67 6.43
N GLN A 118 -21.36 -11.34 6.58
CA GLN A 118 -22.24 -10.64 7.51
C GLN A 118 -22.65 -9.29 6.93
N ARG A 119 -23.78 -8.76 7.41
CA ARG A 119 -24.27 -7.41 7.09
C ARG A 119 -24.99 -6.81 8.29
N ASP A 120 -24.83 -5.51 8.49
CA ASP A 120 -25.56 -4.72 9.46
C ASP A 120 -26.14 -3.48 8.76
N LYS A 121 -27.47 -3.45 8.66
CA LYS A 121 -28.21 -2.35 8.02
C LYS A 121 -28.13 -1.06 8.84
N LYS A 122 -28.05 -1.14 10.17
CA LYS A 122 -28.06 0.04 11.05
C LYS A 122 -26.76 0.82 10.94
N SER A 123 -25.62 0.12 10.92
CA SER A 123 -24.31 0.75 10.75
C SER A 123 -23.90 0.95 9.28
N ASN A 124 -24.71 0.44 8.34
CA ASN A 124 -24.40 0.39 6.90
C ASN A 124 -23.06 -0.30 6.62
N THR A 125 -22.85 -1.45 7.28
CA THR A 125 -21.63 -2.23 7.18
C THR A 125 -21.87 -3.67 6.74
N PHE A 126 -20.83 -4.30 6.21
CA PHE A 126 -20.80 -5.72 5.88
C PHE A 126 -19.40 -6.28 6.06
N THR A 127 -19.27 -7.60 6.03
CA THR A 127 -18.00 -8.28 6.32
C THR A 127 -17.57 -9.15 5.15
N ILE A 128 -16.31 -9.01 4.72
CA ILE A 128 -15.61 -9.90 3.79
C ILE A 128 -14.26 -10.26 4.42
N LEU A 129 -13.91 -11.54 4.48
CA LEU A 129 -12.61 -11.99 5.05
C LEU A 129 -12.34 -11.42 6.47
N LYS A 130 -13.38 -11.35 7.31
CA LYS A 130 -13.37 -10.72 8.66
C LYS A 130 -12.94 -9.24 8.66
N GLN A 131 -12.89 -8.59 7.50
CA GLN A 131 -12.76 -7.14 7.39
C GLN A 131 -14.15 -6.55 7.51
N THR A 132 -14.31 -5.56 8.38
CA THR A 132 -15.52 -4.73 8.39
C THR A 132 -15.39 -3.69 7.30
N ILE A 133 -16.42 -3.59 6.47
CA ILE A 133 -16.52 -2.62 5.38
C ILE A 133 -17.74 -1.74 5.64
N LYS A 134 -17.55 -0.42 5.61
CA LYS A 134 -18.59 0.59 5.70
C LYS A 134 -18.78 1.25 4.34
N LEU A 135 -20.02 1.34 3.85
CA LEU A 135 -20.28 2.06 2.61
C LEU A 135 -20.08 3.56 2.84
N SER A 136 -19.26 4.19 2.01
CA SER A 136 -19.02 5.63 2.09
C SER A 136 -20.20 6.46 1.56
N ASP A 137 -21.00 5.88 0.68
CA ASP A 137 -22.24 6.47 0.16
C ASP A 137 -23.46 5.74 0.77
N LYS A 138 -24.40 6.52 1.31
CA LYS A 138 -25.67 5.99 1.87
C LYS A 138 -26.59 5.44 0.78
N ASN A 139 -26.43 5.88 -0.46
CA ASN A 139 -27.21 5.43 -1.60
C ASN A 139 -26.68 4.12 -2.21
N MET A 140 -25.46 3.72 -1.84
CA MET A 140 -24.91 2.44 -2.28
C MET A 140 -25.68 1.30 -1.61
N PRO A 141 -26.22 0.32 -2.37
CA PRO A 141 -26.99 -0.75 -1.78
C PRO A 141 -26.10 -1.69 -0.96
N LEU A 142 -26.55 -2.02 0.25
CA LEU A 142 -25.86 -2.99 1.09
C LEU A 142 -25.91 -4.40 0.46
N PRO A 143 -24.77 -5.07 0.26
CA PRO A 143 -24.73 -6.34 -0.45
C PRO A 143 -25.40 -7.47 0.33
N LYS A 144 -25.80 -8.52 -0.38
CA LYS A 144 -26.42 -9.71 0.22
C LYS A 144 -25.33 -10.63 0.79
N ILE A 145 -25.66 -11.34 1.88
CA ILE A 145 -24.83 -12.44 2.36
C ILE A 145 -24.72 -13.51 1.25
N GLY A 146 -23.54 -14.09 1.09
CA GLY A 146 -23.24 -15.04 0.02
C GLY A 146 -22.81 -14.40 -1.30
N GLN A 147 -22.98 -13.08 -1.46
CA GLN A 147 -22.55 -12.38 -2.67
C GLN A 147 -21.02 -12.28 -2.72
N TRP A 148 -20.44 -12.52 -3.90
CA TRP A 148 -19.01 -12.32 -4.13
C TRP A 148 -18.71 -10.93 -4.66
N LEU A 149 -17.78 -10.21 -4.04
CA LEU A 149 -17.45 -8.82 -4.40
C LEU A 149 -15.95 -8.53 -4.31
N LYS A 150 -15.50 -7.57 -5.13
CA LYS A 150 -14.31 -6.76 -4.88
C LYS A 150 -14.72 -5.42 -4.29
N VAL A 151 -13.93 -4.93 -3.35
CA VAL A 151 -14.16 -3.65 -2.67
C VAL A 151 -13.01 -2.69 -2.98
N SER A 152 -13.31 -1.55 -3.59
CA SER A 152 -12.42 -0.38 -3.58
C SER A 152 -12.76 0.51 -2.40
N GLY A 153 -11.76 1.10 -1.77
CA GLY A 153 -11.99 1.99 -0.64
C GLY A 153 -10.72 2.38 0.09
N TYR A 154 -10.88 3.10 1.19
CA TYR A 154 -9.77 3.54 2.04
C TYR A 154 -9.83 2.78 3.37
N THR A 155 -8.70 2.18 3.76
CA THR A 155 -8.57 1.56 5.08
C THR A 155 -8.11 2.61 6.11
N ASP A 156 -8.84 2.73 7.22
CA ASP A 156 -8.44 3.58 8.35
C ASP A 156 -7.54 2.84 9.36
N ASN A 157 -7.25 3.49 10.49
CA ASN A 157 -6.31 2.97 11.49
C ASN A 157 -6.85 1.80 12.30
N ASN A 158 -8.17 1.64 12.30
CA ASN A 158 -8.86 0.53 12.96
C ASN A 158 -9.12 -0.61 11.96
N PHE A 159 -8.52 -0.54 10.77
CA PHE A 159 -8.73 -1.46 9.66
C PHE A 159 -10.16 -1.49 9.12
N LEU A 160 -11.00 -0.49 9.44
CA LEU A 160 -12.29 -0.33 8.81
C LEU A 160 -12.09 0.14 7.37
N ILE A 161 -12.69 -0.56 6.42
CA ILE A 161 -12.63 -0.21 5.00
C ILE A 161 -13.82 0.69 4.67
N HIS A 162 -13.55 1.93 4.26
CA HIS A 162 -14.55 2.87 3.76
C HIS A 162 -14.70 2.66 2.25
N ALA A 163 -15.73 1.93 1.85
CA ALA A 163 -15.93 1.49 0.47
C ALA A 163 -16.43 2.63 -0.43
N THR A 164 -15.68 2.87 -1.50
CA THR A 164 -15.98 3.84 -2.56
C THR A 164 -16.62 3.18 -3.77
N ASN A 165 -16.37 1.88 -3.99
CA ASN A 165 -17.01 1.10 -5.04
C ASN A 165 -17.07 -0.39 -4.68
N LEU A 166 -18.10 -1.07 -5.18
CA LEU A 166 -18.30 -2.52 -5.08
C LEU A 166 -18.44 -3.09 -6.49
N LYS A 167 -17.62 -4.08 -6.84
CA LYS A 167 -17.73 -4.79 -8.11
C LYS A 167 -18.09 -6.25 -7.89
N HIS A 168 -19.13 -6.70 -8.59
CA HIS A 168 -19.39 -8.12 -8.71
C HIS A 168 -18.27 -8.78 -9.50
N GLN A 169 -17.87 -9.97 -9.08
CA GLN A 169 -16.78 -10.70 -9.71
C GLN A 169 -17.25 -12.10 -10.06
N ALA A 170 -17.17 -12.46 -11.35
CA ALA A 170 -17.52 -13.79 -11.82
C ALA A 170 -16.51 -14.87 -11.40
N HIS A 171 -15.23 -14.51 -11.29
CA HIS A 171 -14.18 -15.42 -10.88
C HIS A 171 -13.94 -15.35 -9.37
N HIS A 172 -14.16 -16.42 -8.62
CA HIS A 172 -14.05 -16.42 -7.16
C HIS A 172 -12.60 -16.54 -6.66
N GLN A 173 -11.84 -15.45 -6.72
CA GLN A 173 -10.49 -15.37 -6.16
C GLN A 173 -10.45 -14.44 -4.95
N TYR A 174 -10.02 -14.97 -3.80
CA TYR A 174 -9.83 -14.15 -2.61
C TYR A 174 -8.64 -13.21 -2.78
N LEU A 175 -8.81 -11.97 -2.34
CA LEU A 175 -7.79 -10.94 -2.34
C LEU A 175 -7.79 -10.21 -1.00
N LEU A 176 -6.62 -9.96 -0.48
CA LEU A 176 -6.40 -9.08 0.66
C LEU A 176 -5.23 -8.15 0.34
N SER A 177 -5.35 -6.87 0.63
CA SER A 177 -4.27 -5.92 0.44
C SER A 177 -3.93 -5.17 1.72
N GLY A 178 -2.76 -4.54 1.79
CA GLY A 178 -2.31 -3.82 2.98
C GLY A 178 -0.85 -4.02 3.29
N TYR A 179 -0.39 -3.32 4.33
CA TYR A 179 0.98 -3.49 4.82
C TYR A 179 1.08 -4.72 5.71
N PRO A 180 2.03 -5.64 5.41
CA PRO A 180 2.31 -6.74 6.31
C PRO A 180 2.95 -6.20 7.58
N HIS A 181 2.68 -6.85 8.70
CA HIS A 181 3.31 -6.56 9.97
C HIS A 181 3.44 -7.81 10.83
N SER A 182 4.44 -7.83 11.72
CA SER A 182 4.67 -8.94 12.64
C SER A 182 4.03 -8.67 14.00
N LYS A 183 3.35 -9.67 14.55
CA LYS A 183 2.85 -9.68 15.93
C LYS A 183 3.10 -11.08 16.50
N GLN A 184 3.87 -11.18 17.59
CA GLN A 184 4.20 -12.45 18.25
C GLN A 184 4.81 -13.49 17.28
N GLY A 185 5.72 -13.05 16.39
CA GLY A 185 6.40 -13.93 15.42
C GLY A 185 5.52 -14.41 14.25
N GLN A 186 4.28 -13.90 14.14
CA GLN A 186 3.37 -14.22 13.05
C GLN A 186 3.13 -12.99 12.18
N THR A 187 3.03 -13.21 10.87
CA THR A 187 2.75 -12.14 9.91
C THR A 187 1.25 -11.92 9.75
N TYR A 188 0.84 -10.65 9.74
CA TYR A 188 -0.53 -10.19 9.56
C TYR A 188 -0.60 -9.15 8.45
N ILE A 189 -1.68 -9.16 7.69
CA ILE A 189 -2.12 -8.00 6.90
C ILE A 189 -3.46 -7.57 7.49
N ARG A 190 -3.52 -6.31 7.93
CA ARG A 190 -4.62 -5.82 8.77
C ARG A 190 -4.81 -6.75 10.00
N ASN A 191 -6.02 -7.21 10.30
CA ASN A 191 -6.29 -8.13 11.40
C ASN A 191 -6.28 -9.62 10.98
N ILE A 192 -5.73 -9.97 9.79
CA ILE A 192 -5.74 -11.34 9.26
C ILE A 192 -4.34 -11.93 9.29
N ARG A 193 -4.24 -13.09 9.95
CA ARG A 193 -3.00 -13.87 9.96
C ARG A 193 -2.75 -14.46 8.58
N ILE A 194 -1.51 -14.31 8.14
CA ILE A 194 -1.02 -14.83 6.88
C ILE A 194 -0.30 -16.16 7.12
N ILE A 195 -0.63 -17.15 6.30
CA ILE A 195 0.05 -18.45 6.23
C ILE A 195 0.84 -18.51 4.92
N ASN A 196 1.96 -19.23 4.95
CA ASN A 196 2.98 -19.22 3.88
C ASN A 196 3.69 -17.86 3.77
N GLN A 197 4.20 -17.35 4.90
CA GLN A 197 4.84 -16.04 4.98
C GLN A 197 6.14 -15.93 4.18
N ALA A 198 6.77 -17.06 3.82
CA ALA A 198 7.99 -17.07 3.00
C ALA A 198 7.77 -16.41 1.62
N ALA A 199 6.51 -16.29 1.17
CA ALA A 199 6.15 -15.57 -0.05
C ALA A 199 6.12 -14.04 0.12
N ILE A 200 6.12 -13.52 1.36
CA ILE A 200 6.19 -12.08 1.64
C ILE A 200 7.67 -11.69 1.75
N PRO A 201 8.16 -10.73 0.94
CA PRO A 201 9.53 -10.25 1.05
C PRO A 201 9.84 -9.74 2.46
N ASN A 202 10.95 -10.18 3.04
CA ASN A 202 11.41 -9.73 4.36
C ASN A 202 11.56 -8.19 4.37
N ASN A 203 11.14 -7.54 5.46
CA ASN A 203 11.23 -6.09 5.67
C ASN A 203 10.48 -5.24 4.64
N SER A 204 9.44 -5.76 3.99
CA SER A 204 8.67 -4.94 3.05
C SER A 204 7.84 -3.87 3.78
N ASN A 205 8.31 -2.63 3.73
CA ASN A 205 7.49 -1.43 4.01
C ASN A 205 6.54 -1.09 2.85
N ASP A 206 6.36 -2.03 1.93
CA ASP A 206 5.53 -1.87 0.74
C ASP A 206 4.09 -2.31 1.04
N TYR A 207 3.17 -1.68 0.33
CA TYR A 207 1.79 -2.10 0.33
C TYR A 207 1.65 -3.36 -0.53
N MET A 208 1.12 -4.43 0.04
CA MET A 208 1.02 -5.73 -0.64
C MET A 208 -0.39 -5.99 -1.14
N ILE A 209 -0.50 -6.76 -2.22
CA ILE A 209 -1.71 -7.42 -2.66
C ILE A 209 -1.42 -8.92 -2.62
N VAL A 210 -2.19 -9.66 -1.84
CA VAL A 210 -2.08 -11.13 -1.74
C VAL A 210 -3.35 -11.78 -2.25
N THR A 211 -3.19 -12.89 -2.98
CA THR A 211 -4.31 -13.74 -3.41
C THR A 211 -4.08 -15.17 -2.96
N GLY A 212 -5.17 -15.93 -2.81
CA GLY A 212 -5.10 -17.31 -2.33
C GLY A 212 -6.43 -17.81 -1.82
N HIS A 213 -6.40 -18.51 -0.68
CA HIS A 213 -7.58 -19.11 -0.06
C HIS A 213 -7.73 -18.64 1.38
N PHE A 214 -8.98 -18.49 1.83
CA PHE A 214 -9.29 -18.17 3.22
C PHE A 214 -9.83 -19.41 3.93
N ALA A 215 -9.10 -19.88 4.95
CA ALA A 215 -9.44 -21.10 5.67
C ALA A 215 -9.08 -20.97 7.15
N LYS A 216 -9.97 -21.47 8.03
CA LYS A 216 -9.77 -21.47 9.49
C LYS A 216 -9.35 -20.10 10.04
N ASN A 217 -9.98 -19.03 9.56
CA ASN A 217 -9.69 -17.63 9.91
C ASN A 217 -8.30 -17.10 9.49
N ASN A 218 -7.58 -17.81 8.63
CA ASN A 218 -6.29 -17.39 8.10
C ASN A 218 -6.35 -17.22 6.59
N PHE A 219 -5.48 -16.36 6.06
CA PHE A 219 -5.26 -16.23 4.62
C PHE A 219 -4.05 -17.04 4.21
N VAL A 220 -4.26 -18.08 3.41
CA VAL A 220 -3.18 -18.92 2.85
C VAL A 220 -2.80 -18.33 1.49
N ILE A 221 -1.58 -17.80 1.41
CA ILE A 221 -1.10 -17.13 0.20
C ILE A 221 -0.80 -18.14 -0.90
N LYS A 222 -1.32 -17.85 -2.09
CA LYS A 222 -0.91 -18.45 -3.37
C LYS A 222 0.00 -17.52 -4.16
N GLN A 223 -0.28 -16.21 -4.13
CA GLN A 223 0.50 -15.22 -4.87
C GLN A 223 0.59 -13.91 -4.07
N VAL A 224 1.76 -13.26 -4.15
CA VAL A 224 2.03 -11.94 -3.59
C VAL A 224 2.43 -11.01 -4.72
N ARG A 225 1.94 -9.78 -4.68
CA ARG A 225 2.40 -8.68 -5.52
C ARG A 225 2.68 -7.47 -4.63
N SER A 226 3.91 -6.96 -4.68
CA SER A 226 4.24 -5.68 -4.05
C SER A 226 3.78 -4.55 -4.95
N ILE A 227 3.04 -3.60 -4.38
CA ILE A 227 2.88 -2.29 -5.02
C ILE A 227 4.15 -1.52 -4.69
N LYS A 228 5.14 -1.65 -5.59
CA LYS A 228 6.45 -1.03 -5.43
C LYS A 228 6.29 0.44 -5.06
N ASN A 229 6.98 0.85 -4.00
CA ASN A 229 6.80 2.17 -3.46
C ASN A 229 7.29 3.25 -4.43
N ILE A 230 6.35 3.87 -5.14
CA ILE A 230 6.60 4.97 -6.10
C ILE A 230 7.28 6.17 -5.42
N LYS A 231 7.29 6.24 -4.07
CA LYS A 231 8.03 7.26 -3.32
C LYS A 231 9.52 7.29 -3.64
N HIS A 232 10.13 6.21 -4.14
CA HIS A 232 11.54 6.21 -4.55
C HIS A 232 11.76 6.44 -6.04
N HIS A 233 10.70 6.62 -6.83
CA HIS A 233 10.83 6.93 -8.24
C HIS A 233 11.31 8.37 -8.42
N GLN A 234 12.58 8.53 -8.84
CA GLN A 234 13.27 9.83 -8.85
C GLN A 234 12.64 10.87 -9.78
N SER A 235 11.95 10.43 -10.85
CA SER A 235 11.28 11.38 -11.75
C SER A 235 10.03 12.01 -11.14
N ILE A 236 9.39 11.37 -10.15
CA ILE A 236 8.15 11.87 -9.55
C ILE A 236 8.48 12.97 -8.56
N LYS A 237 8.02 14.19 -8.86
CA LYS A 237 8.26 15.40 -8.08
C LYS A 237 7.02 15.84 -7.31
N LYS A 238 5.82 15.51 -7.78
CA LYS A 238 4.55 15.94 -7.18
C LYS A 238 3.68 14.75 -6.87
N PHE A 239 3.05 14.77 -5.70
CA PHE A 239 2.20 13.70 -5.19
C PHE A 239 0.87 14.29 -4.76
N PHE A 240 -0.22 13.65 -5.15
CA PHE A 240 -1.57 14.01 -4.75
C PHE A 240 -2.22 12.76 -4.16
N ILE A 241 -2.27 12.67 -2.84
CA ILE A 241 -2.61 11.44 -2.13
C ILE A 241 -3.88 11.68 -1.33
N ARG A 242 -4.84 10.79 -1.49
CA ARG A 242 -6.03 10.71 -0.65
C ARG A 242 -6.01 9.44 0.18
N GLY A 243 -6.24 9.56 1.47
CA GLY A 243 -6.23 8.42 2.38
C GLY A 243 -6.28 8.83 3.85
N TYR A 244 -6.31 7.83 4.72
CA TYR A 244 -6.17 8.01 6.17
C TYR A 244 -4.69 8.01 6.56
N ILE A 245 -4.38 8.75 7.63
CA ILE A 245 -3.07 8.66 8.28
C ILE A 245 -3.04 7.43 9.15
N ARG A 246 -2.09 6.54 8.93
CA ARG A 246 -1.86 5.28 9.66
C ARG A 246 -0.67 5.37 10.58
N LYS A 247 -0.87 4.94 11.82
CA LYS A 247 0.21 4.71 12.77
C LYS A 247 0.88 3.36 12.43
N MET A 248 2.18 3.37 12.22
CA MET A 248 3.01 2.20 12.00
C MET A 248 3.55 1.67 13.33
N ILE A 249 4.17 0.48 13.32
CA ILE A 249 4.68 -0.17 14.53
C ILE A 249 5.85 0.61 15.15
N ASP A 250 6.68 1.22 14.32
CA ASP A 250 7.82 2.05 14.71
C ASP A 250 7.41 3.46 15.17
N ASP A 251 6.14 3.68 15.51
CA ASP A 251 5.55 4.97 15.88
C ASP A 251 5.61 6.04 14.76
N THR A 252 5.98 5.66 13.53
CA THR A 252 5.86 6.55 12.37
C THR A 252 4.42 6.65 11.90
N PHE A 253 4.07 7.79 11.30
CA PHE A 253 2.74 8.00 10.75
C PHE A 253 2.86 8.09 9.23
N THR A 254 2.08 7.29 8.51
CA THR A 254 2.12 7.23 7.06
C THR A 254 0.76 7.58 6.46
N LEU A 255 0.75 8.20 5.29
CA LEU A 255 -0.48 8.54 4.58
C LEU A 255 -0.76 7.58 3.43
N GLY A 256 -1.98 7.04 3.39
CA GLY A 256 -2.49 6.27 2.27
C GLY A 256 -1.66 5.03 1.97
N ARG A 257 -1.65 4.59 0.71
CA ARG A 257 -0.92 3.39 0.24
C ARG A 257 0.53 3.65 -0.16
N LEU A 258 0.90 4.91 -0.33
CA LEU A 258 2.28 5.28 -0.66
C LEU A 258 3.21 5.16 0.56
N GLY A 259 2.65 5.19 1.76
CA GLY A 259 3.45 5.12 2.97
C GLY A 259 4.28 6.40 3.19
N LEU A 260 3.75 7.56 2.76
CA LEU A 260 4.43 8.84 2.90
C LEU A 260 4.45 9.23 4.38
N THR A 261 5.63 9.39 4.97
CA THR A 261 5.77 9.77 6.37
C THR A 261 5.23 11.17 6.64
N VAL A 262 4.47 11.31 7.71
CA VAL A 262 3.82 12.55 8.14
C VAL A 262 4.33 12.93 9.53
N PRO A 263 4.60 14.21 9.82
CA PRO A 263 5.03 14.65 11.15
C PRO A 263 4.06 14.23 12.25
N LYS A 264 4.58 13.65 13.34
CA LYS A 264 3.81 13.06 14.45
C LYS A 264 2.76 14.03 15.04
N GLN A 265 3.15 15.27 15.32
CA GLN A 265 2.25 16.29 15.88
C GLN A 265 1.03 16.53 15.00
N TYR A 266 1.25 16.66 13.69
CA TYR A 266 0.17 16.82 12.73
C TYR A 266 -0.67 15.55 12.62
N ALA A 267 -0.01 14.39 12.52
CA ALA A 267 -0.67 13.10 12.36
C ALA A 267 -1.67 12.82 13.48
N GLN A 268 -1.30 13.09 14.73
CA GLN A 268 -2.15 12.89 15.91
C GLN A 268 -3.45 13.70 15.85
N GLN A 269 -3.42 14.92 15.30
CA GLN A 269 -4.60 15.79 15.18
C GLN A 269 -5.57 15.38 14.07
N GLN A 270 -5.13 14.50 13.16
CA GLN A 270 -5.89 14.12 11.97
C GLN A 270 -6.21 12.62 11.91
N LEU A 271 -5.94 11.87 12.98
CA LEU A 271 -6.31 10.45 13.07
C LEU A 271 -7.82 10.29 12.84
N GLY A 272 -8.20 9.27 12.05
CA GLY A 272 -9.59 8.98 11.72
C GLY A 272 -10.23 9.89 10.66
N LYS A 273 -9.50 10.88 10.11
CA LYS A 273 -10.00 11.74 9.03
C LYS A 273 -9.45 11.28 7.67
N LEU A 274 -10.31 11.28 6.65
CA LEU A 274 -9.89 11.08 5.27
C LEU A 274 -9.31 12.38 4.73
N LEU A 275 -8.04 12.39 4.36
CA LEU A 275 -7.33 13.59 3.93
C LEU A 275 -7.02 13.54 2.44
N THR A 276 -6.90 14.71 1.83
CA THR A 276 -6.25 14.87 0.51
C THR A 276 -5.05 15.78 0.69
N ILE A 277 -3.88 15.30 0.30
CA ILE A 277 -2.60 15.94 0.54
C ILE A 277 -1.87 16.10 -0.79
N LYS A 278 -1.28 17.28 -0.97
CA LYS A 278 -0.26 17.52 -1.99
C LYS A 278 1.09 17.42 -1.31
N ALA A 279 2.00 16.68 -1.91
CA ALA A 279 3.40 16.69 -1.49
C ALA A 279 4.30 17.00 -2.68
N SER A 280 5.33 17.80 -2.44
CA SER A 280 6.38 18.11 -3.39
C SER A 280 7.69 17.50 -2.89
N ARG A 281 8.40 16.79 -3.75
CA ARG A 281 9.68 16.18 -3.38
C ARG A 281 10.75 17.28 -3.23
N ILE A 282 11.41 17.30 -2.08
CA ILE A 282 12.62 18.12 -1.83
C ILE A 282 13.88 17.28 -2.07
N SER A 283 13.90 16.04 -1.57
CA SER A 283 14.99 15.08 -1.79
C SER A 283 14.45 13.64 -1.87
N ARG A 284 15.32 12.63 -1.95
CA ARG A 284 14.90 11.22 -2.01
C ARG A 284 13.98 10.83 -0.85
N GLU A 285 14.24 11.36 0.33
CA GLU A 285 13.53 11.02 1.58
C GLU A 285 12.74 12.21 2.18
N LYS A 286 12.91 13.43 1.65
CA LYS A 286 12.26 14.65 2.18
C LYS A 286 11.19 15.19 1.22
N PHE A 287 10.04 15.52 1.78
CA PHE A 287 8.89 16.09 1.07
C PHE A 287 8.39 17.35 1.78
N ASP A 288 8.03 18.35 1.00
CA ASP A 288 7.17 19.46 1.43
C ASP A 288 5.71 19.00 1.31
N ILE A 289 4.92 19.19 2.35
CA ILE A 289 3.56 18.64 2.47
C ILE A 289 2.58 19.77 2.73
N SER A 290 1.59 19.94 1.86
CA SER A 290 0.45 20.83 2.09
C SER A 290 -0.87 20.05 2.03
N ILE A 291 -1.74 20.28 3.00
CA ILE A 291 -3.02 19.60 3.10
C ILE A 291 -4.12 20.49 2.55
N TYR A 292 -4.99 19.91 1.73
CA TYR A 292 -6.13 20.63 1.16
C TYR A 292 -7.41 20.00 1.70
N LYS A 293 -8.33 20.83 2.19
CA LYS A 293 -9.69 20.38 2.49
C LYS A 293 -10.38 20.04 1.18
N TYR A 294 -10.66 18.75 0.99
CA TYR A 294 -11.48 18.27 -0.12
C TYR A 294 -12.91 18.80 0.06
N HIS A 295 -13.32 19.79 -0.75
CA HIS A 295 -14.72 20.16 -0.87
C HIS A 295 -15.32 19.29 -1.98
N SER A 296 -16.07 18.26 -1.59
CA SER A 296 -16.86 17.49 -2.55
C SER A 296 -17.96 18.41 -3.09
N LYS A 297 -17.90 18.80 -4.37
CA LYS A 297 -19.00 19.55 -5.02
C LYS A 297 -20.30 18.75 -5.19
N ASN A 298 -20.36 17.51 -4.69
CA ASN A 298 -21.52 16.61 -4.84
C ASN A 298 -22.28 16.37 -3.52
N GLU A 299 -22.45 17.39 -2.69
CA GLU A 299 -23.62 17.50 -1.81
C GLU A 299 -24.54 18.54 -2.46
N HIS A 300 -25.72 18.12 -2.92
CA HIS A 300 -26.69 19.00 -3.59
C HIS A 300 -27.13 20.15 -2.67
N SER A 301 -26.74 21.40 -3.00
CA SER A 301 -27.52 22.63 -2.77
C SER A 301 -26.87 23.85 -3.45
N PRO A 302 -27.68 24.88 -3.80
CA PRO A 302 -27.41 25.78 -4.93
C PRO A 302 -26.51 26.95 -4.57
N SER A 303 -25.80 27.44 -5.60
CA SER A 303 -25.19 28.77 -5.75
C SER A 303 -24.85 29.53 -4.47
N GLY A 304 -23.58 29.49 -4.06
CA GLY A 304 -23.03 30.37 -3.04
C GLY A 304 -21.55 30.63 -3.30
N ASN A 305 -21.22 31.91 -3.49
CA ASN A 305 -19.89 32.46 -3.75
C ASN A 305 -18.87 32.01 -2.68
N ILE A 306 -17.65 31.59 -3.06
CA ILE A 306 -16.63 31.13 -2.10
C ILE A 306 -15.39 32.02 -2.18
N ASN A 307 -15.17 32.78 -1.10
CA ASN A 307 -13.92 33.47 -0.81
C ASN A 307 -12.80 32.46 -0.50
N ASN A 308 -11.61 32.72 -1.07
CA ASN A 308 -10.40 31.93 -0.86
C ASN A 308 -9.92 32.01 0.60
N GLY A 309 -10.07 30.92 1.36
CA GLY A 309 -9.49 30.77 2.69
C GLY A 309 -8.05 30.24 2.67
N GLU A 310 -7.20 30.81 3.50
CA GLU A 310 -5.75 30.56 3.61
C GLU A 310 -5.37 29.09 3.84
N VAL A 311 -4.29 28.67 3.18
CA VAL A 311 -3.64 27.36 3.30
C VAL A 311 -2.48 27.48 4.30
N PRO A 312 -2.41 26.68 5.38
CA PRO A 312 -1.22 26.65 6.22
C PRO A 312 -0.09 25.90 5.51
N THR A 313 0.93 26.63 5.09
CA THR A 313 2.22 26.09 4.63
C THR A 313 3.06 25.72 5.85
N ILE A 314 3.41 24.43 6.02
CA ILE A 314 4.31 24.01 7.10
C ILE A 314 5.75 24.07 6.58
N ASN A 315 6.31 25.28 6.53
CA ASN A 315 7.75 25.47 6.38
C ASN A 315 8.39 25.54 7.76
N ARG A 316 9.13 24.51 8.16
CA ARG A 316 10.16 24.64 9.20
C ARG A 316 11.42 23.89 8.80
N GLU A 317 12.51 24.65 8.74
CA GLU A 317 13.88 24.16 8.68
C GLU A 317 14.15 23.24 9.88
N ALA A 318 14.98 22.22 9.65
CA ALA A 318 15.40 21.32 10.72
C ALA A 318 16.30 22.09 11.72
N PRO A 319 16.30 21.72 13.01
CA PRO A 319 17.23 22.30 13.95
C PRO A 319 18.68 22.01 13.51
N GLU A 320 19.51 23.04 13.62
CA GLU A 320 20.93 23.01 13.33
C GLU A 320 21.60 21.93 14.20
N ILE A 321 22.12 20.88 13.56
CA ILE A 321 22.93 19.88 14.26
C ILE A 321 24.31 20.51 14.43
N SER A 322 24.61 20.96 15.64
CA SER A 322 25.95 21.39 16.05
C SER A 322 26.96 20.31 15.68
N ARG A 323 27.88 20.64 14.77
CA ARG A 323 29.04 19.83 14.43
C ARG A 323 30.18 20.21 15.39
N GLU A 324 30.19 19.60 16.56
CA GLU A 324 31.46 19.40 17.27
C GLU A 324 31.97 18.02 16.92
N ALA A 325 32.96 17.99 16.03
CA ALA A 325 33.74 16.79 15.75
C ALA A 325 34.69 16.54 16.94
N PRO A 326 34.88 15.28 17.37
CA PRO A 326 35.91 14.97 18.36
C PRO A 326 37.30 15.20 17.74
N GLU A 327 38.11 15.97 18.47
CA GLU A 327 39.52 16.25 18.19
C GLU A 327 40.29 14.92 18.22
N ILE A 328 40.84 14.52 17.07
CA ILE A 328 41.70 13.34 16.97
C ILE A 328 43.10 13.76 17.41
N ASP A 329 43.50 13.33 18.60
CA ASP A 329 44.87 13.41 19.10
C ASP A 329 45.80 12.61 18.18
N ARG A 330 46.68 13.33 17.49
CA ARG A 330 47.72 12.77 16.62
C ARG A 330 49.08 12.88 17.31
N SER A 331 49.26 12.09 18.35
CA SER A 331 50.55 11.93 19.02
C SER A 331 50.89 10.47 19.33
N ALA A 332 50.91 9.61 18.30
CA ALA A 332 51.74 8.40 18.30
C ALA A 332 51.75 7.76 16.91
N ILE A 333 52.96 7.60 16.37
CA ILE A 333 53.47 6.59 15.41
C ILE A 333 54.46 7.31 14.48
N GLU A 334 55.66 7.55 15.01
CA GLU A 334 56.89 7.38 14.24
C GLU A 334 57.13 5.87 14.10
N GLU A 335 57.38 5.36 12.90
CA GLU A 335 58.73 5.06 12.42
C GLU A 335 58.70 4.17 11.15
N ARG A 336 59.62 4.49 10.22
CA ARG A 336 60.22 3.67 9.14
C ARG A 336 59.51 3.54 7.79
N GLY A 337 60.24 3.94 6.75
CA GLY A 337 60.22 3.23 5.47
C GLY A 337 60.55 4.07 4.24
N ASP A 338 61.85 4.18 3.94
CA ASP A 338 62.48 4.69 2.72
C ASP A 338 61.84 4.18 1.41
N GLY A 339 61.86 5.00 0.36
CA GLY A 339 61.31 4.61 -0.95
C GLY A 339 61.27 5.74 -1.97
N ARG A 340 62.43 6.22 -2.38
CA ARG A 340 62.66 7.19 -3.47
C ARG A 340 61.89 6.84 -4.75
N PHE A 341 61.26 7.85 -5.37
CA PHE A 341 61.13 7.93 -6.83
C PHE A 341 61.23 9.40 -7.28
N ARG A 342 62.14 9.65 -8.23
CA ARG A 342 62.25 10.87 -9.06
C ARG A 342 61.97 10.44 -10.51
N PRO A 343 61.86 11.42 -11.43
CA PRO A 343 60.71 12.28 -11.69
C PRO A 343 59.64 11.61 -12.56
#